data_AF-A0A6I7XLE8-F1
#
_entry.id   AF-A0A6I7XLE8-F1
#
_cell.length_a   1.000
_cell.length_b   1.000
_cell.length_c   1.000
_cell.angle_alpha   90.00
_cell.angle_beta   90.00
_cell.angle_gamma   90.00
#
_symmetry.space_group_name_H-M   'P 1'
#
loop_
_entity.id
_entity.type
_entity.pdbx_description
1 polymer ?
#
loop_
_entity_poly.entity_id
_entity_poly.type
_entity_poly.pdbx_seq_one_letter_code
_entity_poly.pdbx_strand_id
1 'polypeptide(L)'
;MSSADQTPAASPELRADIRRLGDLLGETLVRQEGQELLDLVERVRALTRTDGEAAAELLGDTGLETAAKLVRAFSTYFHLANVTEQVHRAHEMRDRRAAEGGLLARTADRLKDADPEHLRATVNNLNVRPVFTAHPTEAARRSVLNKLRRIAALLETPVIEADRRRQDLRLAENIDLIWQTDELRVVRPEPTDEARNAIYYLDELHANAVGDVLEDLAAELQRVGVEIPAGTRPLTFGTWIGGDRDGNPNVTPKVTWDVLILQHEHGITDALELVDQLRGLLSNSIRYTGATDELLASLQADLELLPEISPRYKRLNAEEPYRLKATCIRQKLVNTRERLATGRPHRPGCDYLGTSELVSDLALIQDSLRRHKGGIVADGRMDRTIRTLSAFGLQLATMDVREHADAHHHTLGQLFDRLGEESWRYADMPRDYRQKLLAKELRSRRPLAPT
;
A
#
# COMPACT_ATOMS: atom_id res chain seq x y z
N MET A 1 -25.32 -30.79 8.69
CA MET A 1 -25.75 -29.75 9.65
C MET A 1 -24.88 -28.54 9.41
N SER A 2 -25.48 -27.50 8.84
CA SER A 2 -24.82 -26.34 8.25
C SER A 2 -24.26 -25.41 9.33
N SER A 3 -22.98 -25.06 9.23
CA SER A 3 -22.30 -24.05 10.05
C SER A 3 -22.52 -22.65 9.46
N ALA A 4 -23.78 -22.27 9.27
CA ALA A 4 -24.14 -20.94 8.81
C ALA A 4 -24.63 -20.09 10.00
N ASP A 5 -24.03 -18.91 10.09
CA ASP A 5 -24.53 -17.73 10.81
C ASP A 5 -24.40 -17.71 12.34
N GLN A 6 -23.18 -17.40 12.79
CA GLN A 6 -23.00 -16.67 14.05
C GLN A 6 -22.24 -15.39 13.73
N THR A 7 -22.94 -14.40 13.18
CA THR A 7 -22.51 -13.02 13.32
C THR A 7 -22.61 -12.68 14.81
N PRO A 8 -21.50 -12.44 15.54
CA PRO A 8 -21.57 -12.16 16.96
C PRO A 8 -22.44 -10.91 17.18
N ALA A 9 -23.40 -10.99 18.12
CA ALA A 9 -24.27 -9.87 18.43
C ALA A 9 -23.41 -8.64 18.79
N ALA A 10 -23.60 -7.52 18.07
CA ALA A 10 -22.82 -6.30 18.23
C ALA A 10 -22.71 -5.88 19.71
N SER A 11 -21.48 -5.61 20.16
CA SER A 11 -21.20 -5.18 21.54
C SER A 11 -22.07 -3.98 21.92
N PRO A 12 -22.46 -3.82 23.21
CA PRO A 12 -23.23 -2.66 23.65
C PRO A 12 -22.56 -1.32 23.30
N GLU A 13 -21.23 -1.29 23.30
CA GLU A 13 -20.39 -0.14 22.97
C GLU A 13 -20.46 0.20 21.48
N LEU A 14 -20.31 -0.80 20.59
CA LEU A 14 -20.48 -0.62 19.14
C LEU A 14 -21.86 -0.03 18.82
N ARG A 15 -22.91 -0.57 19.46
CA ARG A 15 -24.28 -0.05 19.28
C ARG A 15 -24.43 1.38 19.82
N ALA A 16 -23.71 1.74 20.87
CA ALA A 16 -23.73 3.10 21.41
C ALA A 16 -23.05 4.10 20.46
N ASP A 17 -21.89 3.76 19.91
CA ASP A 17 -21.18 4.63 18.97
C ASP A 17 -21.91 4.77 17.63
N ILE A 18 -22.49 3.69 17.09
CA ILE A 18 -23.32 3.76 15.88
C ILE A 18 -24.53 4.68 16.10
N ARG A 19 -25.18 4.61 17.28
CA ARG A 19 -26.27 5.54 17.62
C ARG A 19 -25.76 6.96 17.71
N ARG A 20 -24.68 7.19 18.45
CA ARG A 20 -24.05 8.52 18.60
C ARG A 20 -23.74 9.17 17.26
N LEU A 21 -23.09 8.47 16.33
CA LEU A 21 -22.81 9.01 15.00
C LEU A 21 -24.08 9.19 14.16
N GLY A 22 -25.07 8.32 14.34
CA GLY A 22 -26.39 8.46 13.72
C GLY A 22 -27.12 9.72 14.18
N ASP A 23 -27.08 10.03 15.48
CA ASP A 23 -27.69 11.22 16.07
C ASP A 23 -26.99 12.49 15.54
N LEU A 24 -25.65 12.50 15.51
CA LEU A 24 -24.88 13.60 14.93
C LEU A 24 -25.15 13.79 13.43
N LEU A 25 -25.35 12.70 12.68
CA LEU A 25 -25.79 12.78 11.28
C LEU A 25 -27.20 13.38 11.18
N GLY A 26 -28.13 12.96 12.02
CA GLY A 26 -29.48 13.53 12.07
C GLY A 26 -29.46 15.04 12.32
N GLU A 27 -28.66 15.50 13.29
CA GLU A 27 -28.46 16.94 13.54
C GLU A 27 -27.86 17.66 12.32
N THR A 28 -26.93 17.03 11.61
CA THR A 28 -26.37 17.56 10.35
C THR A 28 -27.45 17.70 9.28
N LEU A 29 -28.31 16.68 9.09
CA LEU A 29 -29.41 16.74 8.12
C LEU A 29 -30.38 17.89 8.44
N VAL A 30 -30.75 18.05 9.71
CA VAL A 30 -31.65 19.14 10.14
C VAL A 30 -31.02 20.50 9.87
N ARG A 31 -29.73 20.69 10.16
CA ARG A 31 -29.04 21.97 9.92
C ARG A 31 -28.88 22.29 8.43
N GLN A 32 -28.59 21.29 7.59
CA GLN A 32 -28.25 21.51 6.18
C GLN A 32 -29.47 21.51 5.25
N GLU A 33 -30.47 20.68 5.54
CA GLU A 33 -31.60 20.42 4.63
C GLU A 33 -32.97 20.60 5.29
N GLY A 34 -33.02 20.72 6.62
CA GLY A 34 -34.25 20.91 7.40
C GLY A 34 -34.80 19.63 8.04
N GLN A 35 -35.77 19.80 8.94
CA GLN A 35 -36.38 18.71 9.71
C GLN A 35 -37.11 17.70 8.83
N GLU A 36 -37.76 18.16 7.75
CA GLU A 36 -38.55 17.32 6.85
C GLU A 36 -37.74 16.18 6.22
N LEU A 37 -36.46 16.42 5.91
CA LEU A 37 -35.59 15.38 5.35
C LEU A 37 -35.28 14.29 6.39
N LEU A 38 -35.01 14.68 7.64
CA LEU A 38 -34.75 13.72 8.71
C LEU A 38 -35.99 12.85 8.97
N ASP A 39 -37.17 13.46 9.05
CA ASP A 39 -38.44 12.77 9.24
C ASP A 39 -38.70 11.75 8.10
N LEU A 40 -38.37 12.13 6.86
CA LEU A 40 -38.48 11.25 5.71
C LEU A 40 -37.50 10.07 5.78
N VAL A 41 -36.23 10.31 6.16
CA VAL A 41 -35.23 9.26 6.37
C VAL A 41 -35.71 8.25 7.42
N GLU A 42 -36.23 8.73 8.55
CA GLU A 42 -36.75 7.87 9.61
C GLU A 42 -37.98 7.07 9.17
N ARG A 43 -38.90 7.71 8.42
CA ARG A 43 -40.09 7.06 7.86
C ARG A 43 -39.69 5.93 6.89
N VAL A 44 -38.77 6.19 5.97
CA VAL A 44 -38.26 5.18 5.02
C VAL A 44 -37.59 4.03 5.80
N ARG A 45 -36.78 4.33 6.82
CA ARG A 45 -36.12 3.32 7.66
C ARG A 45 -37.12 2.45 8.44
N ALA A 46 -38.21 3.03 8.91
CA ALA A 46 -39.26 2.31 9.63
C ALA A 46 -40.07 1.40 8.68
N LEU A 47 -40.49 1.94 7.53
CA LEU A 47 -41.27 1.19 6.54
C LEU A 47 -40.46 0.04 5.96
N THR A 48 -39.19 0.25 5.59
CA THR A 48 -38.33 -0.85 5.06
C THR A 48 -38.17 -2.04 6.02
N ARG A 49 -38.41 -1.87 7.32
CA ARG A 49 -38.40 -2.96 8.31
C ARG A 49 -39.76 -3.64 8.52
N THR A 50 -40.85 -2.97 8.20
CA THR A 50 -42.21 -3.38 8.57
C THR A 50 -43.09 -3.69 7.37
N ASP A 51 -42.96 -2.90 6.29
CA ASP A 51 -43.74 -2.98 5.07
C ASP A 51 -42.90 -2.46 3.87
N GLY A 52 -42.33 -3.40 3.11
CA GLY A 52 -41.49 -3.09 1.96
C GLY A 52 -42.26 -2.52 0.76
N GLU A 53 -43.55 -2.86 0.61
CA GLU A 53 -44.39 -2.35 -0.48
C GLU A 53 -44.72 -0.87 -0.25
N ALA A 54 -45.12 -0.51 0.98
CA ALA A 54 -45.34 0.87 1.37
C ALA A 54 -44.06 1.73 1.27
N ALA A 55 -42.89 1.15 1.56
CA ALA A 55 -41.61 1.84 1.35
C ALA A 55 -41.35 2.11 -0.15
N ALA A 56 -41.65 1.15 -1.02
CA ALA A 56 -41.48 1.30 -2.47
C ALA A 56 -42.42 2.35 -3.07
N GLU A 57 -43.68 2.38 -2.61
CA GLU A 57 -44.66 3.40 -3.02
C GLU A 57 -44.20 4.81 -2.59
N LEU A 58 -43.80 4.98 -1.32
CA LEU A 58 -43.26 6.25 -0.82
C LEU A 58 -42.04 6.74 -1.63
N LEU A 59 -41.13 5.82 -1.98
CA LEU A 59 -39.96 6.15 -2.80
C LEU A 59 -40.34 6.48 -4.24
N GLY A 60 -41.37 5.83 -4.79
CA GLY A 60 -41.91 6.12 -6.13
C GLY A 60 -42.53 7.51 -6.24
N ASP A 61 -43.15 8.00 -5.17
CA ASP A 61 -43.76 9.33 -5.10
C ASP A 61 -42.75 10.44 -4.74
N THR A 62 -41.52 10.07 -4.37
CA THR A 62 -40.49 11.05 -3.96
C THR A 62 -39.82 11.68 -5.18
N GLY A 63 -39.85 13.01 -5.25
CA GLY A 63 -39.16 13.75 -6.32
C GLY A 63 -37.65 13.47 -6.37
N LEU A 64 -37.06 13.46 -7.57
CA LEU A 64 -35.67 13.05 -7.80
C LEU A 64 -34.63 13.77 -6.92
N GLU A 65 -34.80 15.08 -6.67
CA GLU A 65 -33.90 15.84 -5.80
C GLU A 65 -33.92 15.31 -4.35
N THR A 66 -35.12 15.05 -3.82
CA THR A 66 -35.29 14.51 -2.46
C THR A 66 -34.82 13.06 -2.39
N ALA A 67 -35.07 12.27 -3.43
CA ALA A 67 -34.56 10.90 -3.54
C ALA A 67 -33.02 10.88 -3.53
N ALA A 68 -32.36 11.81 -4.23
CA ALA A 68 -30.90 11.93 -4.19
C ALA A 68 -30.38 12.25 -2.78
N LYS A 69 -31.04 13.16 -2.05
CA LYS A 69 -30.71 13.47 -0.64
C LYS A 69 -30.92 12.26 0.28
N LEU A 70 -31.99 11.49 0.08
CA LEU A 70 -32.24 10.24 0.81
C LEU A 70 -31.14 9.21 0.58
N VAL A 71 -30.77 8.97 -0.68
CA VAL A 71 -29.67 8.05 -1.02
C VAL A 71 -28.38 8.47 -0.32
N ARG A 72 -28.05 9.78 -0.36
CA ARG A 72 -26.86 10.31 0.34
C ARG A 72 -26.95 10.11 1.85
N ALA A 73 -28.10 10.36 2.48
CA ALA A 73 -28.29 10.17 3.91
C ALA A 73 -28.04 8.71 4.33
N PHE A 74 -28.58 7.75 3.59
CA PHE A 74 -28.34 6.33 3.85
C PHE A 74 -26.88 5.95 3.56
N SER A 75 -26.29 6.40 2.46
CA SER A 75 -24.86 6.15 2.13
C SER A 75 -23.93 6.66 3.24
N THR A 76 -24.11 7.91 3.68
CA THR A 76 -23.32 8.49 4.77
C THR A 76 -23.54 7.70 6.07
N TYR A 77 -24.77 7.32 6.41
CA TYR A 77 -25.03 6.47 7.58
C TYR A 77 -24.27 5.14 7.50
N PHE A 78 -24.30 4.44 6.36
CA PHE A 78 -23.56 3.19 6.18
C PHE A 78 -22.05 3.38 6.24
N HIS A 79 -21.51 4.47 5.70
CA HIS A 79 -20.10 4.81 5.87
C HIS A 79 -19.72 4.98 7.35
N LEU A 80 -20.54 5.69 8.13
CA LEU A 80 -20.33 5.89 9.57
C LEU A 80 -20.47 4.57 10.36
N ALA A 81 -21.44 3.73 10.02
CA ALA A 81 -21.60 2.42 10.64
C ALA A 81 -20.39 1.52 10.36
N ASN A 82 -19.97 1.43 9.09
CA ASN A 82 -18.83 0.61 8.68
C ASN A 82 -17.52 1.04 9.34
N VAL A 83 -17.24 2.35 9.40
CA VAL A 83 -16.01 2.83 10.06
C VAL A 83 -16.03 2.58 11.56
N THR A 84 -17.20 2.69 12.20
CA THR A 84 -17.36 2.37 13.62
C THR A 84 -17.13 0.89 13.88
N GLU A 85 -17.72 0.01 13.06
CA GLU A 85 -17.49 -1.43 13.15
C GLU A 85 -16.00 -1.78 12.96
N GLN A 86 -15.32 -1.14 11.99
CA GLN A 86 -13.89 -1.34 11.77
C GLN A 86 -13.05 -0.96 13.00
N VAL A 87 -13.36 0.16 13.67
CA VAL A 87 -12.69 0.58 14.90
C VAL A 87 -12.92 -0.43 16.02
N HIS A 88 -14.16 -0.83 16.27
CA HIS A 88 -14.49 -1.82 17.31
C HIS A 88 -13.85 -3.18 17.03
N ARG A 89 -13.83 -3.62 15.78
CA ARG A 89 -13.14 -4.84 15.36
C ARG A 89 -11.63 -4.74 15.57
N ALA A 90 -11.02 -3.58 15.34
CA ALA A 90 -9.61 -3.36 15.63
C ALA A 90 -9.32 -3.43 17.14
N HIS A 91 -10.21 -2.89 18.00
CA HIS A 91 -10.11 -3.05 19.45
C HIS A 91 -10.23 -4.51 19.89
N GLU A 92 -11.22 -5.25 19.40
CA GLU A 92 -11.37 -6.68 19.71
C GLU A 92 -10.12 -7.47 19.29
N MET A 93 -9.54 -7.16 18.13
CA MET A 93 -8.28 -7.78 17.69
C MET A 93 -7.10 -7.44 18.62
N ARG A 94 -7.01 -6.21 19.13
CA ARG A 94 -5.99 -5.79 20.10
C ARG A 94 -6.16 -6.49 21.44
N ASP A 95 -7.39 -6.56 21.96
CA ASP A 95 -7.70 -7.25 23.22
C ASP A 95 -7.39 -8.73 23.13
N ARG A 96 -7.77 -9.36 22.01
CA ARG A 96 -7.43 -10.75 21.74
C ARG A 96 -5.92 -10.96 21.62
N ARG A 97 -5.20 -10.04 20.96
CA ARG A 97 -3.72 -10.08 20.89
C ARG A 97 -3.09 -9.93 22.28
N ALA A 98 -3.66 -9.12 23.16
CA ALA A 98 -3.19 -8.97 24.54
C ALA A 98 -3.46 -10.22 25.39
N ALA A 99 -4.61 -10.86 25.21
CA ALA A 99 -5.01 -12.05 25.97
C ALA A 99 -4.35 -13.36 25.49
N GLU A 100 -4.28 -13.56 24.16
CA GLU A 100 -3.86 -14.83 23.54
C GLU A 100 -2.49 -14.75 22.85
N GLY A 101 -1.87 -13.57 22.78
CA GLY A 101 -0.70 -13.32 21.93
C GLY A 101 -1.04 -13.07 20.46
N GLY A 102 -0.07 -12.52 19.72
CA GLY A 102 -0.22 -12.23 18.29
C GLY A 102 -0.38 -13.48 17.42
N LEU A 103 -0.97 -13.32 16.23
CA LEU A 103 -1.17 -14.43 15.29
C LEU A 103 0.15 -15.14 14.92
N LEU A 104 1.21 -14.37 14.70
CA LEU A 104 2.55 -14.91 14.40
C LEU A 104 3.12 -15.66 15.62
N ALA A 105 2.96 -15.12 16.83
CA ALA A 105 3.41 -15.78 18.05
C ALA A 105 2.75 -17.14 18.27
N ARG A 106 1.42 -17.20 18.12
CA ARG A 106 0.68 -18.47 18.19
C ARG A 106 1.06 -19.45 17.09
N THR A 107 1.41 -18.93 15.92
CA THR A 107 1.88 -19.78 14.80
C THR A 107 3.26 -20.34 15.12
N ALA A 108 4.18 -19.52 15.62
CA ALA A 108 5.49 -19.98 16.07
C ALA A 108 5.39 -20.97 17.25
N ASP A 109 4.44 -20.80 18.18
CA ASP A 109 4.20 -21.79 19.25
C ASP A 109 3.83 -23.17 18.70
N ARG A 110 3.06 -23.22 17.61
CA ARG A 110 2.70 -24.47 16.93
C ARG A 110 3.85 -25.08 16.13
N LEU A 111 4.91 -24.32 15.87
CA LEU A 111 6.08 -24.73 15.08
C LEU A 111 7.29 -25.13 15.94
N LYS A 112 7.19 -25.05 17.28
CA LYS A 112 8.30 -25.37 18.20
C LYS A 112 8.87 -26.77 18.02
N ASP A 113 8.01 -27.75 17.73
CA ASP A 113 8.39 -29.16 17.55
C ASP A 113 8.62 -29.53 16.07
N ALA A 114 8.60 -28.55 15.16
CA ALA A 114 8.87 -28.78 13.75
C ALA A 114 10.36 -29.04 13.49
N ASP A 115 10.65 -29.76 12.42
CA ASP A 115 12.03 -29.95 11.96
C ASP A 115 12.68 -28.59 11.60
N PRO A 116 13.78 -28.17 12.28
CA PRO A 116 14.41 -26.87 12.04
C PRO A 116 14.97 -26.72 10.62
N GLU A 117 15.41 -27.81 9.98
CA GLU A 117 15.94 -27.74 8.62
C GLU A 117 14.81 -27.50 7.62
N HIS A 118 13.71 -28.24 7.75
CA HIS A 118 12.50 -27.97 6.98
C HIS A 118 12.00 -26.54 7.18
N LEU A 119 11.91 -26.06 8.42
CA LEU A 119 11.44 -24.71 8.70
C LEU A 119 12.34 -23.63 8.08
N ARG A 120 13.67 -23.80 8.15
CA ARG A 120 14.62 -22.89 7.48
C ARG A 120 14.42 -22.88 5.97
N ALA A 121 14.21 -24.04 5.35
CA ALA A 121 13.92 -24.15 3.92
C ALA A 121 12.58 -23.48 3.56
N THR A 122 11.55 -23.62 4.39
CA THR A 122 10.26 -22.95 4.20
C THR A 122 10.42 -21.43 4.29
N VAL A 123 11.10 -20.92 5.33
CA VAL A 123 11.32 -19.48 5.51
C VAL A 123 12.10 -18.88 4.34
N ASN A 124 13.13 -19.59 3.85
CA ASN A 124 13.92 -19.13 2.69
C ASN A 124 13.07 -18.94 1.42
N ASN A 125 12.01 -19.74 1.26
CA ASN A 125 11.09 -19.69 0.12
C ASN A 125 9.78 -18.94 0.41
N LEU A 126 9.63 -18.37 1.61
CA LEU A 126 8.41 -17.67 2.00
C LEU A 126 8.29 -16.40 1.14
N ASN A 127 7.19 -16.31 0.39
CA ASN A 127 6.85 -15.12 -0.37
C ASN A 127 5.33 -14.99 -0.49
N VAL A 128 4.79 -13.90 0.06
CA VAL A 128 3.40 -13.51 -0.07
C VAL A 128 3.37 -12.20 -0.85
N ARG A 129 2.60 -12.16 -1.94
CA ARG A 129 2.45 -10.96 -2.79
C ARG A 129 0.99 -10.57 -2.95
N PRO A 130 0.41 -9.75 -2.05
CA PRO A 130 -0.90 -9.16 -2.27
C PRO A 130 -0.88 -8.29 -3.53
N VAL A 131 -1.87 -8.48 -4.42
CA VAL A 131 -1.98 -7.74 -5.68
C VAL A 131 -3.16 -6.78 -5.61
N PHE A 132 -2.88 -5.49 -5.71
CA PHE A 132 -3.89 -4.45 -5.71
C PHE A 132 -4.58 -4.36 -7.07
N THR A 133 -5.90 -4.38 -7.06
CA THR A 133 -6.75 -4.24 -8.26
C THR A 133 -7.59 -2.98 -8.15
N ALA A 134 -8.00 -2.41 -9.29
CA ALA A 134 -8.97 -1.34 -9.28
C ALA A 134 -10.29 -1.84 -8.68
N HIS A 135 -10.94 -1.03 -7.85
CA HIS A 135 -12.25 -1.38 -7.31
C HIS A 135 -13.35 -0.91 -8.28
N PRO A 136 -14.14 -1.81 -8.88
CA PRO A 136 -15.06 -1.46 -9.97
C PRO A 136 -16.20 -0.52 -9.56
N THR A 137 -16.48 -0.40 -8.25
CA THR A 137 -17.61 0.37 -7.71
C THR A 137 -17.24 1.31 -6.55
N GLU A 138 -15.95 1.59 -6.30
CA GLU A 138 -15.58 2.46 -5.18
C GLU A 138 -15.89 3.93 -5.53
N ALA A 139 -17.14 4.31 -5.26
CA ALA A 139 -17.67 5.64 -5.51
C ALA A 139 -16.98 6.69 -4.61
N ALA A 140 -16.63 6.31 -3.38
CA ALA A 140 -16.10 7.21 -2.37
C ALA A 140 -14.77 7.84 -2.80
N ARG A 141 -14.75 9.17 -2.90
CA ARG A 141 -13.53 9.95 -3.18
C ARG A 141 -12.54 9.85 -2.03
N ARG A 142 -11.24 10.02 -2.31
CA ARG A 142 -10.17 10.14 -1.30
C ARG A 142 -10.51 11.14 -0.19
N SER A 143 -11.14 12.26 -0.55
CA SER A 143 -11.58 13.27 0.40
C SER A 143 -12.57 12.77 1.44
N VAL A 144 -13.43 11.79 1.10
CA VAL A 144 -14.37 11.13 2.02
C VAL A 144 -13.61 10.12 2.87
N LEU A 145 -12.77 9.28 2.27
CA LEU A 145 -11.93 8.30 2.99
C LEU A 145 -11.05 8.95 4.05
N ASN A 146 -10.46 10.11 3.76
CA ASN A 146 -9.65 10.87 4.72
C ASN A 146 -10.48 11.36 5.92
N LYS A 147 -11.75 11.75 5.71
CA LYS A 147 -12.66 12.17 6.79
C LYS A 147 -13.12 10.99 7.61
N LEU A 148 -13.42 9.85 6.97
CA LEU A 148 -13.73 8.60 7.67
C LEU A 148 -12.56 8.14 8.53
N ARG A 149 -11.31 8.22 8.05
CA ARG A 149 -10.12 7.96 8.88
C ARG A 149 -10.01 8.89 10.09
N ARG A 150 -10.34 10.17 9.95
CA ARG A 150 -10.37 11.11 11.09
C ARG A 150 -11.44 10.72 12.11
N ILE A 151 -12.62 10.32 11.64
CA ILE A 151 -13.68 9.78 12.50
C ILE A 151 -13.19 8.51 13.21
N ALA A 152 -12.54 7.60 12.50
CA ALA A 152 -11.96 6.39 13.08
C ALA A 152 -10.97 6.71 14.22
N ALA A 153 -10.00 7.61 13.96
CA ALA A 153 -9.01 8.03 14.96
C ALA A 153 -9.65 8.73 16.18
N LEU A 154 -10.72 9.50 15.95
CA LEU A 154 -11.49 10.09 17.05
C LEU A 154 -12.14 9.00 17.89
N LEU A 155 -12.78 8.00 17.29
CA LEU A 155 -13.41 6.87 17.99
C LEU A 155 -12.40 5.99 18.73
N GLU A 156 -11.20 5.79 18.18
CA GLU A 156 -10.13 5.02 18.83
C GLU A 156 -9.60 5.67 20.11
N THR A 157 -9.72 6.99 20.24
CA THR A 157 -9.20 7.73 21.39
C THR A 157 -10.13 7.52 22.59
N PRO A 158 -9.66 6.95 23.72
CA PRO A 158 -10.46 6.84 24.93
C PRO A 158 -10.80 8.24 25.44
N VAL A 159 -12.08 8.52 25.68
CA VAL A 159 -12.53 9.85 26.09
C VAL A 159 -13.10 9.82 27.49
N ILE A 160 -12.50 10.63 28.37
CA ILE A 160 -13.06 10.94 29.67
C ILE A 160 -14.27 11.87 29.51
N GLU A 161 -15.20 11.80 30.45
CA GLU A 161 -16.48 12.52 30.33
C GLU A 161 -16.33 14.03 30.08
N ALA A 162 -15.32 14.65 30.68
CA ALA A 162 -15.03 16.08 30.51
C ALA A 162 -14.68 16.50 29.07
N ASP A 163 -14.14 15.58 28.26
CA ASP A 163 -13.72 15.84 26.87
C ASP A 163 -14.74 15.35 25.83
N ARG A 164 -15.81 14.65 26.25
CA ARG A 164 -16.83 14.07 25.37
C ARG A 164 -17.46 15.10 24.44
N ARG A 165 -17.86 16.25 25.00
CA ARG A 165 -18.42 17.37 24.21
C ARG A 165 -17.46 17.87 23.12
N ARG A 166 -16.16 17.89 23.39
CA ARG A 166 -15.16 18.33 22.40
C ARG A 166 -15.01 17.29 21.29
N GLN A 167 -14.97 16.00 21.64
CA GLN A 167 -14.91 14.93 20.66
C GLN A 167 -16.17 14.91 19.79
N ASP A 168 -17.37 15.06 20.38
CA ASP A 168 -18.63 15.17 19.65
C ASP A 168 -18.61 16.31 18.65
N LEU A 169 -18.11 17.49 19.04
CA LEU A 169 -17.94 18.61 18.12
C LEU A 169 -17.03 18.25 16.94
N ARG A 170 -15.89 17.57 17.19
CA ARG A 170 -14.99 17.14 16.11
C ARG A 170 -15.59 16.05 15.22
N LEU A 171 -16.37 15.13 15.78
CA LEU A 171 -17.11 14.14 15.01
C LEU A 171 -18.15 14.83 14.13
N ALA A 172 -18.95 15.73 14.70
CA ALA A 172 -19.95 16.52 13.98
C ALA A 172 -19.32 17.35 12.85
N GLU A 173 -18.20 18.02 13.08
CA GLU A 173 -17.44 18.75 12.05
C GLU A 173 -17.05 17.84 10.88
N ASN A 174 -16.57 16.62 11.14
CA ASN A 174 -16.21 15.70 10.06
C ASN A 174 -17.44 15.13 9.34
N ILE A 175 -18.53 14.84 10.05
CA ILE A 175 -19.80 14.38 9.46
C ILE A 175 -20.40 15.47 8.56
N ASP A 176 -20.42 16.72 9.02
CA ASP A 176 -20.89 17.87 8.24
C ASP A 176 -20.05 18.07 6.97
N LEU A 177 -18.73 17.91 7.07
CA LEU A 177 -17.84 17.95 5.92
C LEU A 177 -18.02 16.75 4.96
N ILE A 178 -18.40 15.57 5.46
CA ILE A 178 -18.77 14.44 4.58
C ILE A 178 -20.05 14.81 3.83
N TRP A 179 -21.07 15.32 4.52
CA TRP A 179 -22.32 15.77 3.89
C TRP A 179 -22.12 16.88 2.86
N GLN A 180 -21.16 17.79 3.06
CA GLN A 180 -20.85 18.85 2.10
C GLN A 180 -19.90 18.40 0.98
N THR A 181 -19.34 17.19 1.06
CA THR A 181 -18.49 16.63 0.01
C THR A 181 -19.36 15.82 -0.95
N ASP A 182 -19.25 16.10 -2.25
CA ASP A 182 -19.86 15.25 -3.27
C ASP A 182 -19.17 13.87 -3.27
N GLU A 183 -19.91 12.86 -2.84
CA GLU A 183 -19.45 11.46 -2.77
C GLU A 183 -19.37 10.84 -4.17
N LEU A 184 -20.21 11.30 -5.10
CA LEU A 184 -20.24 10.77 -6.45
C LEU A 184 -19.16 11.41 -7.31
N ARG A 185 -18.51 10.60 -8.14
CA ARG A 185 -17.62 11.12 -9.17
C ARG A 185 -18.49 11.54 -10.36
N VAL A 186 -18.44 12.82 -10.72
CA VAL A 186 -19.17 13.37 -11.88
C VAL A 186 -18.68 12.75 -13.19
N VAL A 187 -17.40 12.34 -13.22
CA VAL A 187 -16.73 11.71 -14.36
C VAL A 187 -16.16 10.38 -13.92
N ARG A 188 -16.20 9.38 -14.81
CA ARG A 188 -15.53 8.09 -14.61
C ARG A 188 -14.04 8.34 -14.31
N PRO A 189 -13.44 7.71 -13.29
CA PRO A 189 -12.03 7.89 -12.99
C PRO A 189 -11.14 7.50 -14.15
N GLU A 190 -10.07 8.26 -14.35
CA GLU A 190 -8.98 7.84 -15.21
C GLU A 190 -8.17 6.74 -14.50
N PRO A 191 -7.51 5.82 -15.23
CA PRO A 191 -6.68 4.79 -14.60
C PRO A 191 -5.58 5.34 -13.68
N THR A 192 -5.12 6.56 -13.93
CA THR A 192 -4.15 7.27 -13.07
C THR A 192 -4.75 7.71 -11.74
N ASP A 193 -6.05 8.01 -11.67
CA ASP A 193 -6.75 8.32 -10.41
C ASP A 193 -6.91 7.07 -9.54
N GLU A 194 -7.21 5.93 -10.16
CA GLU A 194 -7.26 4.63 -9.49
C GLU A 194 -5.89 4.25 -8.95
N ALA A 195 -4.82 4.50 -9.72
CA ALA A 195 -3.46 4.26 -9.29
C ALA A 195 -3.11 5.08 -8.04
N ARG A 196 -3.48 6.37 -8.02
CA ARG A 196 -3.28 7.23 -6.85
C ARG A 196 -3.99 6.73 -5.60
N ASN A 197 -5.15 6.08 -5.74
CA ASN A 197 -5.87 5.49 -4.60
C ASN A 197 -5.12 4.29 -4.03
N ALA A 198 -4.64 3.38 -4.89
CA ALA A 198 -3.87 2.22 -4.44
C ALA A 198 -2.52 2.62 -3.83
N ILE A 199 -1.82 3.57 -4.45
CA ILE A 199 -0.57 4.14 -3.92
C ILE A 199 -0.80 4.69 -2.51
N TYR A 200 -1.89 5.40 -2.29
CA TYR A 200 -2.18 5.93 -0.96
C TYR A 200 -2.30 4.85 0.13
N TYR A 201 -2.90 3.69 -0.17
CA TYR A 201 -2.91 2.57 0.79
C TYR A 201 -1.52 1.94 0.95
N LEU A 202 -0.75 1.83 -0.13
CA LEU A 202 0.62 1.31 -0.10
C LEU A 202 1.54 2.22 0.74
N ASP A 203 1.45 3.53 0.61
CA ASP A 203 2.18 4.52 1.42
C ASP A 203 1.86 4.34 2.92
N GLU A 204 0.57 4.15 3.28
CA GLU A 204 0.18 3.91 4.68
C GLU A 204 0.71 2.57 5.23
N LEU A 205 0.70 1.51 4.41
CA LEU A 205 1.27 0.21 4.77
C LEU A 205 2.80 0.29 4.92
N HIS A 206 3.46 1.06 4.05
CA HIS A 206 4.90 1.28 4.07
C HIS A 206 5.35 2.02 5.33
N ALA A 207 4.64 3.08 5.71
CA ALA A 207 5.01 3.91 6.85
C ALA A 207 4.96 3.15 8.20
N ASN A 208 4.03 2.21 8.36
CA ASN A 208 3.75 1.59 9.65
C ASN A 208 3.68 0.06 9.58
N ALA A 209 2.57 -0.47 9.04
CA ALA A 209 2.13 -1.84 9.31
C ALA A 209 3.11 -2.92 8.82
N VAL A 210 3.74 -2.72 7.67
CA VAL A 210 4.63 -3.74 7.10
C VAL A 210 5.92 -3.90 7.90
N GLY A 211 6.48 -2.79 8.40
CA GLY A 211 7.65 -2.84 9.27
C GLY A 211 7.36 -3.66 10.52
N ASP A 212 6.21 -3.41 11.17
CA ASP A 212 5.81 -4.09 12.40
C ASP A 212 5.56 -5.59 12.16
N VAL A 213 4.89 -5.95 11.06
CA VAL A 213 4.63 -7.36 10.71
C VAL A 213 5.93 -8.12 10.42
N LEU A 214 6.88 -7.51 9.72
CA LEU A 214 8.16 -8.14 9.40
C LEU A 214 9.08 -8.24 10.62
N GLU A 215 9.03 -7.26 11.52
CA GLU A 215 9.73 -7.29 12.81
C GLU A 215 9.16 -8.39 13.72
N ASP A 216 7.82 -8.47 13.87
CA ASP A 216 7.14 -9.54 14.59
C ASP A 216 7.50 -10.92 13.99
N LEU A 217 7.49 -11.04 12.66
CA LEU A 217 7.84 -12.30 11.98
C LEU A 217 9.28 -12.72 12.27
N ALA A 218 10.23 -11.79 12.20
CA ALA A 218 11.64 -12.07 12.48
C ALA A 218 11.84 -12.54 13.93
N ALA A 219 11.23 -11.84 14.89
CA ALA A 219 11.31 -12.17 16.31
C ALA A 219 10.70 -13.55 16.62
N GLU A 220 9.54 -13.86 16.05
CA GLU A 220 8.86 -15.13 16.29
C GLU A 220 9.56 -16.33 15.63
N LEU A 221 10.17 -16.13 14.46
CA LEU A 221 11.01 -17.16 13.84
C LEU A 221 12.30 -17.40 14.65
N GLN A 222 12.92 -16.34 15.17
CA GLN A 222 14.11 -16.46 16.02
C GLN A 222 13.80 -17.26 17.29
N ARG A 223 12.60 -17.08 17.87
CA ARG A 223 12.14 -17.83 19.05
C ARG A 223 12.03 -19.34 18.82
N VAL A 224 11.82 -19.78 17.57
CA VAL A 224 11.81 -21.20 17.18
C VAL A 224 13.14 -21.64 16.54
N GLY A 225 14.21 -20.84 16.69
CA GLY A 225 15.56 -21.19 16.26
C GLY A 225 15.83 -21.03 14.76
N VAL A 226 15.02 -20.24 14.05
CA VAL A 226 15.19 -19.97 12.62
C VAL A 226 15.32 -18.48 12.36
N GLU A 227 16.35 -18.10 11.62
CA GLU A 227 16.52 -16.72 11.16
C GLU A 227 16.00 -16.58 9.73
N ILE A 228 15.47 -15.40 9.40
CA ILE A 228 15.13 -15.08 8.01
C ILE A 228 16.43 -14.78 7.27
N PRO A 229 16.79 -15.56 6.23
CA PRO A 229 18.03 -15.34 5.48
C PRO A 229 18.08 -13.93 4.87
N ALA A 230 19.31 -13.39 4.76
CA ALA A 230 19.53 -12.12 4.10
C ALA A 230 19.04 -12.17 2.64
N GLY A 231 18.30 -11.14 2.22
CA GLY A 231 17.72 -11.07 0.88
C GLY A 231 16.40 -11.82 0.68
N THR A 232 15.95 -12.63 1.65
CA THR A 232 14.59 -13.18 1.63
C THR A 232 13.57 -12.04 1.75
N ARG A 233 12.50 -12.11 0.94
CA ARG A 233 11.40 -11.12 0.91
C ARG A 233 10.08 -11.83 1.22
N PRO A 234 9.76 -12.06 2.51
CA PRO A 234 8.54 -12.76 2.92
C PRO A 234 7.25 -12.10 2.44
N LEU A 235 7.29 -10.78 2.28
CA LEU A 235 6.19 -9.95 1.83
C LEU A 235 6.68 -9.03 0.72
N THR A 236 5.94 -9.00 -0.39
CA THR A 236 6.09 -8.03 -1.48
C THR A 236 4.72 -7.57 -1.94
N PHE A 237 4.65 -6.55 -2.78
CA PHE A 237 3.37 -6.04 -3.27
C PHE A 237 3.31 -6.05 -4.80
N GLY A 238 2.13 -6.35 -5.33
CA GLY A 238 1.82 -6.28 -6.76
C GLY A 238 0.67 -5.33 -7.04
N THR A 239 0.50 -4.93 -8.29
CA THR A 239 -0.64 -4.12 -8.73
C THR A 239 -1.01 -4.41 -10.19
N TRP A 240 -2.30 -4.40 -10.47
CA TRP A 240 -2.87 -4.45 -11.83
C TRP A 240 -3.26 -3.08 -12.35
N ILE A 241 -3.32 -2.07 -11.49
CA ILE A 241 -3.84 -0.75 -11.85
C ILE A 241 -2.82 -0.06 -12.76
N GLY A 242 -3.23 0.26 -13.99
CA GLY A 242 -2.36 0.78 -15.04
C GLY A 242 -1.62 -0.29 -15.86
N GLY A 243 -1.68 -1.56 -15.48
CA GLY A 243 -1.06 -2.68 -16.20
C GLY A 243 -2.08 -3.63 -16.84
N ASP A 244 -3.25 -3.80 -16.24
CA ASP A 244 -4.35 -4.60 -16.75
C ASP A 244 -5.16 -3.84 -17.80
N ARG A 245 -5.03 -4.27 -19.06
CA ARG A 245 -5.72 -3.70 -20.22
C ARG A 245 -6.72 -4.67 -20.85
N ASP A 246 -6.89 -5.85 -20.25
CA ASP A 246 -7.85 -6.85 -20.70
C ASP A 246 -9.28 -6.27 -20.65
N GLY A 247 -9.88 -6.04 -21.82
CA GLY A 247 -11.19 -5.41 -21.96
C GLY A 247 -11.25 -3.92 -21.59
N ASN A 248 -10.11 -3.27 -21.35
CA ASN A 248 -10.04 -1.85 -20.96
C ASN A 248 -9.12 -1.03 -21.89
N PRO A 249 -9.67 -0.40 -22.95
CA PRO A 249 -8.89 0.37 -23.92
C PRO A 249 -8.26 1.64 -23.33
N ASN A 250 -8.70 2.08 -22.15
CA ASN A 250 -8.15 3.28 -21.50
C ASN A 250 -6.76 3.03 -20.88
N VAL A 251 -6.35 1.77 -20.70
CA VAL A 251 -5.02 1.41 -20.19
C VAL A 251 -4.04 1.31 -21.36
N THR A 252 -3.61 2.49 -21.83
CA THR A 252 -2.64 2.62 -22.93
C THR A 252 -1.19 2.42 -22.44
N PRO A 253 -0.20 2.17 -23.33
CA PRO A 253 1.21 2.15 -22.95
C PRO A 253 1.68 3.42 -22.24
N LYS A 254 1.14 4.59 -22.63
CA LYS A 254 1.43 5.86 -21.95
C LYS A 254 0.90 5.86 -20.52
N VAL A 255 -0.33 5.39 -20.30
CA VAL A 255 -0.91 5.27 -18.95
C VAL A 255 -0.08 4.32 -18.09
N THR A 256 0.30 3.16 -18.61
CA THR A 256 1.20 2.22 -17.92
C THR A 256 2.50 2.91 -17.50
N TRP A 257 3.13 3.66 -18.42
CA TRP A 257 4.35 4.41 -18.14
C TRP A 257 4.15 5.49 -17.06
N ASP A 258 3.11 6.31 -17.20
CA ASP A 258 2.80 7.39 -16.26
C ASP A 258 2.55 6.84 -14.84
N VAL A 259 1.85 5.70 -14.72
CA VAL A 259 1.63 5.03 -13.43
C VAL A 259 2.92 4.44 -12.85
N LEU A 260 3.81 3.88 -13.68
CA LEU A 260 5.11 3.39 -13.21
C LEU A 260 5.97 4.53 -12.66
N ILE A 261 6.04 5.68 -13.34
CA ILE A 261 6.77 6.86 -12.85
C ILE A 261 6.17 7.35 -11.53
N LEU A 262 4.84 7.43 -11.46
CA LEU A 262 4.14 7.83 -10.23
C LEU A 262 4.45 6.90 -9.05
N GLN A 263 4.46 5.58 -9.26
CA GLN A 263 4.81 4.62 -8.21
C GLN A 263 6.27 4.77 -7.74
N HIS A 264 7.20 5.03 -8.65
CA HIS A 264 8.60 5.28 -8.28
C HIS A 264 8.77 6.59 -7.52
N GLU A 265 8.02 7.64 -7.90
CA GLU A 265 8.04 8.92 -7.18
C GLU A 265 7.64 8.74 -5.71
N HIS A 266 6.56 8.00 -5.47
CA HIS A 266 6.08 7.67 -4.12
C HIS A 266 7.03 6.73 -3.39
N GLY A 267 7.41 5.58 -3.98
CA GLY A 267 8.32 4.62 -3.35
C GLY A 267 9.69 5.21 -2.98
N ILE A 268 10.23 6.13 -3.79
CA ILE A 268 11.47 6.84 -3.43
C ILE A 268 11.22 7.90 -2.34
N THR A 269 10.07 8.57 -2.33
CA THR A 269 9.71 9.54 -1.28
C THR A 269 9.57 8.85 0.07
N ASP A 270 8.88 7.72 0.10
CA ASP A 270 8.76 6.82 1.24
C ASP A 270 10.14 6.33 1.74
N ALA A 271 11.03 5.93 0.82
CA ALA A 271 12.39 5.55 1.18
C ALA A 271 13.20 6.72 1.76
N LEU A 272 13.02 7.94 1.23
CA LEU A 272 13.65 9.15 1.76
C LEU A 272 13.23 9.41 3.20
N GLU A 273 11.96 9.20 3.55
CA GLU A 273 11.47 9.38 4.92
C GLU A 273 12.14 8.40 5.90
N LEU A 274 12.24 7.12 5.55
CA LEU A 274 12.93 6.13 6.38
C LEU A 274 14.42 6.45 6.55
N VAL A 275 15.10 6.85 5.46
CA VAL A 275 16.51 7.24 5.51
C VAL A 275 16.70 8.53 6.31
N ASP A 276 15.78 9.49 6.23
CA ASP A 276 15.83 10.72 7.03
C ASP A 276 15.71 10.43 8.53
N GLN A 277 14.85 9.48 8.92
CA GLN A 277 14.77 9.00 10.30
C GLN A 277 16.08 8.35 10.75
N LEU A 278 16.65 7.44 9.94
CA LEU A 278 17.94 6.81 10.25
C LEU A 278 19.07 7.85 10.40
N ARG A 279 19.14 8.83 9.49
CA ARG A 279 20.13 9.90 9.53
C ARG A 279 20.04 10.70 10.84
N GLY A 280 18.84 10.96 11.34
CA GLY A 280 18.62 11.61 12.63
C GLY A 280 19.21 10.80 13.79
N LEU A 281 19.00 9.49 13.78
CA LEU A 281 19.37 8.56 14.85
C LEU A 281 20.85 8.14 14.85
N LEU A 282 21.49 8.04 13.68
CA LEU A 282 22.84 7.46 13.51
C LEU A 282 23.98 8.45 13.85
N SER A 283 23.90 9.09 15.01
CA SER A 283 24.87 10.08 15.50
C SER A 283 26.14 9.45 16.13
N ASN A 284 26.42 8.18 15.84
CA ASN A 284 27.51 7.44 16.46
C ASN A 284 28.85 8.08 16.11
N SER A 285 29.57 8.55 17.13
CA SER A 285 30.90 9.12 16.95
C SER A 285 31.95 8.01 16.83
N ILE A 286 32.79 8.12 15.80
CA ILE A 286 33.93 7.23 15.56
C ILE A 286 34.90 7.21 16.75
N ARG A 287 34.93 8.26 17.58
CA ARG A 287 35.75 8.35 18.80
C ARG A 287 35.33 7.34 19.88
N TYR A 288 34.06 6.95 19.92
CA TYR A 288 33.53 6.06 20.97
C TYR A 288 33.36 4.62 20.51
N THR A 289 32.83 4.42 19.29
CA THR A 289 32.44 3.08 18.82
C THR A 289 33.24 2.59 17.62
N GLY A 290 33.89 3.48 16.87
CA GLY A 290 34.56 3.14 15.62
C GLY A 290 33.60 2.87 14.45
N ALA A 291 34.17 2.54 13.29
CA ALA A 291 33.48 2.08 12.09
C ALA A 291 34.41 1.18 11.28
N THR A 292 33.84 0.28 10.48
CA THR A 292 34.63 -0.64 9.65
C THR A 292 35.30 0.10 8.49
N ASP A 293 36.47 -0.37 8.06
CA ASP A 293 37.20 0.21 6.93
C ASP A 293 36.38 0.20 5.63
N GLU A 294 35.55 -0.83 5.43
CA GLU A 294 34.67 -0.95 4.26
C GLU A 294 33.62 0.18 4.22
N LEU A 295 33.03 0.52 5.37
CA LEU A 295 32.09 1.64 5.50
C LEU A 295 32.81 2.98 5.22
N LEU A 296 34.00 3.16 5.78
CA LEU A 296 34.76 4.41 5.62
C LEU A 296 35.22 4.61 4.17
N ALA A 297 35.69 3.55 3.50
CA ALA A 297 36.05 3.59 2.09
C ALA A 297 34.85 3.90 1.19
N SER A 298 33.71 3.25 1.45
CA SER A 298 32.47 3.51 0.72
C SER A 298 31.96 4.94 0.93
N LEU A 299 32.03 5.46 2.16
CA LEU A 299 31.70 6.84 2.47
C LEU A 299 32.60 7.82 1.72
N GLN A 300 33.91 7.58 1.70
CA GLN A 300 34.84 8.46 1.00
C GLN A 300 34.54 8.53 -0.50
N ALA A 301 34.32 7.37 -1.14
CA ALA A 301 33.93 7.32 -2.55
C ALA A 301 32.61 8.07 -2.83
N ASP A 302 31.61 7.91 -1.97
CA ASP A 302 30.35 8.65 -2.10
C ASP A 302 30.55 10.17 -1.98
N LEU A 303 31.37 10.63 -1.04
CA LEU A 303 31.61 12.07 -0.81
C LEU A 303 32.35 12.75 -1.97
N GLU A 304 33.09 11.98 -2.78
CA GLU A 304 33.74 12.44 -4.01
C GLU A 304 32.75 12.52 -5.19
N LEU A 305 31.83 11.55 -5.28
CA LEU A 305 30.84 11.46 -6.34
C LEU A 305 29.60 12.34 -6.13
N LEU A 306 29.36 12.82 -4.90
CA LEU A 306 28.18 13.58 -4.49
C LEU A 306 28.56 15.02 -4.10
N PRO A 307 28.76 15.94 -5.08
CA PRO A 307 29.12 17.34 -4.82
C PRO A 307 28.01 18.12 -4.11
N GLU A 308 26.76 17.63 -4.12
CA GLU A 308 25.60 18.23 -3.46
C GLU A 308 25.75 18.26 -1.93
N ILE A 309 26.59 17.38 -1.38
CA ILE A 309 26.87 17.33 0.06
C ILE A 309 27.82 18.47 0.42
N SER A 310 27.26 19.54 1.01
CA SER A 310 28.03 20.76 1.29
C SER A 310 29.27 20.52 2.18
N PRO A 311 30.39 21.23 1.95
CA PRO A 311 31.58 21.16 2.79
C PRO A 311 31.31 21.47 4.27
N ARG A 312 30.34 22.36 4.55
CA ARG A 312 29.90 22.68 5.90
C ARG A 312 29.35 21.44 6.62
N TYR A 313 28.53 20.64 5.94
CA TYR A 313 27.94 19.44 6.51
C TYR A 313 29.00 18.37 6.76
N LYS A 314 29.89 18.14 5.79
CA LYS A 314 31.05 17.22 5.93
C LYS A 314 31.87 17.55 7.19
N ARG A 315 32.16 18.84 7.43
CA ARG A 315 32.91 19.30 8.60
C ARG A 315 32.15 19.13 9.92
N LEU A 316 30.85 19.44 9.95
CA LEU A 316 30.05 19.35 11.18
C LEU A 316 29.87 17.90 11.65
N ASN A 317 29.86 16.94 10.72
CA ASN A 317 29.61 15.54 11.01
C ASN A 317 30.85 14.66 10.74
N ALA A 318 32.05 15.25 10.73
CA ALA A 318 33.30 14.56 10.37
C ALA A 318 33.60 13.33 11.26
N GLU A 319 33.08 13.33 12.48
CA GLU A 319 33.25 12.23 13.44
C GLU A 319 32.07 11.26 13.44
N GLU A 320 31.04 11.48 12.63
CA GLU A 320 29.79 10.70 12.61
C GLU A 320 29.64 9.98 11.25
N PRO A 321 30.46 8.95 10.97
CA PRO A 321 30.52 8.32 9.66
C PRO A 321 29.18 7.70 9.23
N TYR A 322 28.41 7.15 10.16
CA TYR A 322 27.10 6.54 9.88
C TYR A 322 26.07 7.58 9.40
N ARG A 323 26.01 8.76 10.08
CA ARG A 323 25.16 9.88 9.65
C ARG A 323 25.57 10.42 8.29
N LEU A 324 26.88 10.54 8.03
CA LEU A 324 27.38 10.97 6.73
C LEU A 324 27.02 9.96 5.64
N LYS A 325 27.20 8.65 5.86
CA LYS A 325 26.81 7.62 4.88
C LYS A 325 25.30 7.63 4.62
N ALA A 326 24.47 7.75 5.66
CA ALA A 326 23.01 7.90 5.50
C ALA A 326 22.64 9.17 4.69
N THR A 327 23.43 10.25 4.84
CA THR A 327 23.27 11.47 4.05
C THR A 327 23.60 11.24 2.57
N CYS A 328 24.65 10.47 2.27
CA CYS A 328 24.98 10.06 0.90
C CYS A 328 23.86 9.21 0.28
N ILE A 329 23.36 8.20 1.01
CA ILE A 329 22.24 7.35 0.59
C ILE A 329 21.01 8.21 0.25
N ARG A 330 20.67 9.16 1.12
CA ARG A 330 19.58 10.10 0.88
C ARG A 330 19.80 10.92 -0.39
N GLN A 331 21.01 11.43 -0.63
CA GLN A 331 21.31 12.19 -1.85
C GLN A 331 21.19 11.33 -3.11
N LYS A 332 21.66 10.08 -3.07
CA LYS A 332 21.48 9.12 -4.18
C LYS A 332 19.99 8.87 -4.47
N LEU A 333 19.14 8.77 -3.44
CA LEU A 333 17.68 8.66 -3.62
C LEU A 333 17.09 9.91 -4.28
N VAL A 334 17.49 11.12 -3.86
CA VAL A 334 17.06 12.37 -4.50
C VAL A 334 17.44 12.38 -5.99
N ASN A 335 18.70 12.03 -6.29
CA ASN A 335 19.20 11.94 -7.66
C ASN A 335 18.46 10.88 -8.47
N THR A 336 18.09 9.75 -7.85
CA THR A 336 17.29 8.68 -8.48
C THR A 336 15.91 9.18 -8.86
N ARG A 337 15.22 9.89 -7.95
CA ARG A 337 13.90 10.46 -8.22
C ARG A 337 13.96 11.49 -9.36
N GLU A 338 14.96 12.37 -9.33
CA GLU A 338 15.16 13.37 -10.38
C GLU A 338 15.50 12.73 -11.73
N ARG A 339 16.32 11.68 -11.73
CA ARG A 339 16.66 10.90 -12.92
C ARG A 339 15.42 10.32 -13.58
N LEU A 340 14.56 9.66 -12.80
CA LEU A 340 13.33 9.05 -13.31
C LEU A 340 12.34 10.10 -13.84
N ALA A 341 12.18 11.22 -13.11
CA ALA A 341 11.30 12.32 -13.54
C ALA A 341 11.77 13.00 -14.83
N THR A 342 13.09 13.05 -15.07
CA THR A 342 13.68 13.73 -16.24
C THR A 342 14.13 12.81 -17.36
N GLY A 343 14.03 11.48 -17.17
CA GLY A 343 14.47 10.49 -18.17
C GLY A 343 15.99 10.47 -18.43
N ARG A 344 16.81 10.93 -17.46
CA ARG A 344 18.27 10.94 -17.60
C ARG A 344 18.86 9.53 -17.48
N PRO A 345 20.04 9.26 -18.10
CA PRO A 345 20.73 7.98 -17.93
C PRO A 345 21.22 7.79 -16.49
N HIS A 346 21.27 6.53 -16.05
CA HIS A 346 21.82 6.14 -14.74
C HIS A 346 23.31 6.49 -14.64
N ARG A 347 23.71 7.03 -13.48
CA ARG A 347 25.12 7.30 -13.16
C ARG A 347 25.52 6.49 -11.92
N PRO A 348 26.30 5.41 -12.09
CA PRO A 348 26.75 4.57 -10.96
C PRO A 348 27.39 5.39 -9.85
N GLY A 349 26.97 5.14 -8.60
CA GLY A 349 27.46 5.85 -7.41
C GLY A 349 26.85 7.23 -7.16
N CYS A 350 26.21 7.86 -8.15
CA CYS A 350 25.49 9.13 -7.98
C CYS A 350 23.98 8.93 -7.73
N ASP A 351 23.40 7.85 -8.27
CA ASP A 351 22.00 7.47 -8.11
C ASP A 351 21.88 5.93 -8.06
N TYR A 352 20.69 5.41 -7.76
CA TYR A 352 20.41 3.98 -7.71
C TYR A 352 19.75 3.48 -8.99
N LEU A 353 20.24 2.37 -9.53
CA LEU A 353 19.58 1.66 -10.63
C LEU A 353 18.37 0.87 -10.13
N GLY A 354 18.43 0.36 -8.89
CA GLY A 354 17.35 -0.39 -8.27
C GLY A 354 17.55 -0.59 -6.76
N THR A 355 16.56 -1.21 -6.12
CA THR A 355 16.51 -1.40 -4.66
C THR A 355 17.68 -2.19 -4.09
N SER A 356 18.28 -3.12 -4.85
CA SER A 356 19.40 -3.94 -4.36
C SER A 356 20.62 -3.11 -3.97
N GLU A 357 20.90 -2.03 -4.69
CA GLU A 357 22.02 -1.13 -4.39
C GLU A 357 21.76 -0.33 -3.11
N LEU A 358 20.54 0.17 -2.93
CA LEU A 358 20.10 0.83 -1.69
C LEU A 358 20.22 -0.11 -0.48
N VAL A 359 19.70 -1.33 -0.60
CA VAL A 359 19.77 -2.35 0.46
C VAL A 359 21.22 -2.70 0.78
N SER A 360 22.10 -2.76 -0.22
CA SER A 360 23.53 -3.03 0.00
C SER A 360 24.22 -1.90 0.77
N ASP A 361 23.92 -0.63 0.43
CA ASP A 361 24.43 0.53 1.16
C ASP A 361 23.95 0.55 2.63
N LEU A 362 22.69 0.16 2.89
CA LEU A 362 22.14 0.06 4.24
C LEU A 362 22.68 -1.15 5.02
N ALA A 363 22.88 -2.29 4.36
CA ALA A 363 23.50 -3.46 4.94
C ALA A 363 24.95 -3.17 5.38
N LEU A 364 25.69 -2.37 4.61
CA LEU A 364 27.03 -1.92 5.01
C LEU A 364 27.02 -1.11 6.32
N ILE A 365 26.03 -0.23 6.50
CA ILE A 365 25.81 0.47 7.78
C ILE A 365 25.49 -0.55 8.89
N GLN A 366 24.56 -1.46 8.64
CA GLN A 366 24.10 -2.46 9.60
C GLN A 366 25.26 -3.34 10.09
N ASP A 367 26.08 -3.85 9.18
CA ASP A 367 27.21 -4.72 9.50
C ASP A 367 28.30 -3.98 10.28
N SER A 368 28.59 -2.73 9.91
CA SER A 368 29.54 -1.92 10.68
C SER A 368 29.03 -1.67 12.09
N LEU A 369 27.73 -1.36 12.27
CA LEU A 369 27.15 -1.20 13.60
C LEU A 369 27.30 -2.48 14.44
N ARG A 370 27.03 -3.67 13.88
CA ARG A 370 27.21 -4.96 14.59
C ARG A 370 28.65 -5.14 15.08
N ARG A 371 29.64 -4.84 14.23
CA ARG A 371 31.07 -4.96 14.58
C ARG A 371 31.55 -3.90 15.58
N HIS A 372 30.81 -2.79 15.71
CA HIS A 372 31.18 -1.63 16.52
C HIS A 372 30.20 -1.32 17.66
N LYS A 373 29.78 -2.37 18.40
CA LYS A 373 28.93 -2.27 19.62
C LYS A 373 27.54 -1.66 19.39
N GLY A 374 27.08 -1.58 18.14
CA GLY A 374 25.78 -1.05 17.73
C GLY A 374 24.72 -2.13 17.44
N GLY A 375 24.91 -3.37 17.92
CA GLY A 375 24.06 -4.53 17.59
C GLY A 375 22.56 -4.28 17.79
N ILE A 376 22.15 -3.65 18.90
CA ILE A 376 20.72 -3.37 19.17
C ILE A 376 20.10 -2.46 18.10
N VAL A 377 20.83 -1.45 17.60
CA VAL A 377 20.34 -0.57 16.53
C VAL A 377 20.39 -1.28 15.17
N ALA A 378 21.42 -2.10 14.96
CA ALA A 378 21.59 -2.89 13.74
C ALA A 378 20.49 -3.94 13.54
N ASP A 379 20.14 -4.66 14.59
CA ASP A 379 19.17 -5.77 14.56
C ASP A 379 17.74 -5.32 14.87
N GLY A 380 17.56 -4.08 15.35
CA GLY A 380 16.25 -3.44 15.53
C GLY A 380 15.91 -2.52 14.36
N ARG A 381 16.10 -1.21 14.56
CA ARG A 381 15.64 -0.17 13.61
C ARG A 381 16.25 -0.29 12.21
N MET A 382 17.53 -0.67 12.09
CA MET A 382 18.15 -0.86 10.78
C MET A 382 17.55 -2.06 10.04
N ASP A 383 17.38 -3.19 10.73
CA ASP A 383 16.79 -4.40 10.15
C ASP A 383 15.34 -4.15 9.72
N ARG A 384 14.54 -3.51 10.57
CA ARG A 384 13.18 -3.05 10.24
C ARG A 384 13.17 -2.21 8.96
N THR A 385 14.02 -1.18 8.86
CA THR A 385 14.09 -0.32 7.66
C THR A 385 14.51 -1.12 6.42
N ILE A 386 15.53 -1.97 6.51
CA ILE A 386 15.99 -2.79 5.38
C ILE A 386 14.88 -3.73 4.91
N ARG A 387 14.17 -4.39 5.83
CA ARG A 387 13.05 -5.29 5.50
C ARG A 387 11.89 -4.55 4.86
N THR A 388 11.49 -3.39 5.39
CA THR A 388 10.42 -2.56 4.80
C THR A 388 10.80 -2.13 3.38
N LEU A 389 11.99 -1.57 3.20
CA LEU A 389 12.48 -1.17 1.86
C LEU A 389 12.59 -2.36 0.91
N SER A 390 12.96 -3.54 1.42
CA SER A 390 12.99 -4.76 0.63
C SER A 390 11.58 -5.22 0.25
N ALA A 391 10.56 -5.03 1.08
CA ALA A 391 9.20 -5.45 0.77
C ALA A 391 8.62 -4.67 -0.43
N PHE A 392 8.71 -3.34 -0.38
CA PHE A 392 8.15 -2.43 -1.40
C PHE A 392 9.10 -2.18 -2.58
N GLY A 393 10.40 -2.03 -2.30
CA GLY A 393 11.37 -1.50 -3.25
C GLY A 393 11.16 -0.02 -3.57
N LEU A 394 11.94 0.50 -4.52
CA LEU A 394 11.84 1.90 -4.95
C LEU A 394 10.61 2.14 -5.83
N GLN A 395 10.07 1.06 -6.41
CA GLN A 395 8.89 1.06 -7.25
C GLN A 395 7.57 0.93 -6.48
N LEU A 396 7.58 0.81 -5.14
CA LEU A 396 6.41 0.59 -4.28
C LEU A 396 5.71 -0.78 -4.47
N ALA A 397 5.21 -1.09 -5.67
CA ALA A 397 4.61 -2.38 -6.02
C ALA A 397 5.07 -2.85 -7.41
N THR A 398 5.11 -4.16 -7.63
CA THR A 398 5.37 -4.72 -8.96
C THR A 398 4.10 -4.67 -9.80
N MET A 399 4.13 -3.93 -10.91
CA MET A 399 3.02 -3.90 -11.85
C MET A 399 3.01 -5.16 -12.72
N ASP A 400 1.88 -5.87 -12.72
CA ASP A 400 1.63 -6.93 -13.69
C ASP A 400 0.98 -6.34 -14.94
N VAL A 401 1.42 -6.77 -16.13
CA VAL A 401 0.79 -6.41 -17.42
C VAL A 401 -0.07 -7.56 -17.88
N ARG A 402 -1.36 -7.30 -18.14
CA ARG A 402 -2.34 -8.31 -18.55
C ARG A 402 -3.08 -7.89 -19.79
N GLU A 403 -3.19 -8.80 -20.76
CA GLU A 403 -3.89 -8.60 -22.03
C GLU A 403 -4.56 -9.90 -22.47
N HIS A 404 -5.64 -9.79 -23.25
CA HIS A 404 -6.33 -10.95 -23.80
C HIS A 404 -5.48 -11.66 -24.87
N ALA A 405 -5.50 -12.99 -24.87
CA ALA A 405 -4.70 -13.80 -25.81
C ALA A 405 -4.95 -13.45 -27.29
N ASP A 406 -6.19 -13.08 -27.64
CA ASP A 406 -6.55 -12.71 -29.01
C ASP A 406 -5.84 -11.46 -29.51
N ALA A 407 -5.52 -10.50 -28.63
CA ALA A 407 -4.75 -9.32 -29.03
C ALA A 407 -3.32 -9.69 -29.47
N HIS A 408 -2.72 -10.66 -28.77
CA HIS A 408 -1.42 -11.23 -29.17
C HIS A 408 -1.54 -12.01 -30.49
N HIS A 409 -2.58 -12.84 -30.65
CA HIS A 409 -2.80 -13.57 -31.90
C HIS A 409 -3.07 -12.64 -33.09
N HIS A 410 -3.79 -11.54 -32.87
CA HIS A 410 -4.02 -10.51 -33.88
C HIS A 410 -2.70 -9.89 -34.35
N THR A 411 -1.85 -9.47 -33.41
CA THR A 411 -0.53 -8.90 -33.72
C THR A 411 0.37 -9.92 -34.44
N LEU A 412 0.44 -11.15 -33.93
CA LEU A 412 1.23 -12.21 -34.56
C LEU A 412 0.75 -12.53 -35.97
N GLY A 413 -0.57 -12.49 -36.22
CA GLY A 413 -1.10 -12.65 -37.57
C GLY A 413 -0.62 -11.57 -38.54
N GLN A 414 -0.66 -10.30 -38.13
CA GLN A 414 -0.10 -9.22 -38.95
C GLN A 414 1.40 -9.40 -39.22
N LEU A 415 2.16 -9.89 -38.23
CA LEU A 415 3.61 -10.09 -38.34
C LEU A 415 4.02 -11.28 -39.21
N PHE A 416 3.28 -12.40 -39.17
CA PHE A 416 3.58 -13.58 -39.99
C PHE A 416 2.99 -13.48 -41.39
N ASP A 417 1.74 -13.05 -41.52
CA ASP A 417 1.03 -13.06 -42.80
C ASP A 417 1.68 -12.10 -43.81
N ARG A 418 2.31 -11.02 -43.34
CA ARG A 418 3.06 -10.07 -44.19
C ARG A 418 4.30 -10.69 -44.86
N LEU A 419 4.84 -11.77 -44.31
CA LEU A 419 6.04 -12.42 -44.85
C LEU A 419 5.72 -13.33 -46.05
N GLY A 420 4.47 -13.81 -46.14
CA GLY A 420 4.03 -14.72 -47.22
C GLY A 420 4.73 -16.08 -47.23
N GLU A 421 5.35 -16.49 -46.11
CA GLU A 421 6.14 -17.72 -46.02
C GLU A 421 5.30 -18.97 -45.70
N GLU A 422 4.14 -18.78 -45.07
CA GLU A 422 3.26 -19.85 -44.62
C GLU A 422 2.08 -20.00 -45.58
N SER A 423 1.60 -21.23 -45.77
CA SER A 423 0.49 -21.53 -46.68
C SER A 423 -0.90 -21.16 -46.12
N TRP A 424 -0.98 -20.85 -44.83
CA TRP A 424 -2.19 -20.43 -44.12
C TRP A 424 -2.00 -19.06 -43.52
N ARG A 425 -3.09 -18.30 -43.39
CA ARG A 425 -3.12 -17.16 -42.48
C ARG A 425 -2.95 -17.66 -41.04
N TYR A 426 -2.19 -16.94 -40.23
CA TYR A 426 -1.91 -17.32 -38.86
C TYR A 426 -3.16 -17.56 -38.01
N ALA A 427 -4.21 -16.75 -38.22
CA ALA A 427 -5.49 -16.87 -37.50
C ALA A 427 -6.21 -18.20 -37.80
N ASP A 428 -6.09 -18.69 -39.04
CA ASP A 428 -6.73 -19.93 -39.52
C ASP A 428 -5.87 -21.17 -39.23
N MET A 429 -4.61 -20.98 -38.83
CA MET A 429 -3.68 -22.05 -38.54
C MET A 429 -4.15 -22.86 -37.32
N PRO A 430 -4.32 -24.20 -37.45
CA PRO A 430 -4.54 -25.12 -36.33
C PRO A 430 -3.46 -25.00 -35.28
N ARG A 431 -3.84 -25.26 -34.03
CA ARG A 431 -3.01 -25.00 -32.85
C ARG A 431 -1.64 -25.68 -32.88
N ASP A 432 -1.54 -26.90 -33.38
CA ASP A 432 -0.29 -27.67 -33.45
C ASP A 432 0.69 -27.09 -34.48
N TYR A 433 0.19 -26.65 -35.64
CA TYR A 433 0.98 -25.93 -36.64
C TYR A 433 1.42 -24.57 -36.11
N ARG A 434 0.52 -23.84 -35.43
CA ARG A 434 0.83 -22.55 -34.80
C ARG A 434 1.94 -22.68 -33.77
N GLN A 435 1.89 -23.71 -32.92
CA GLN A 435 2.94 -23.99 -31.94
C GLN A 435 4.29 -24.29 -32.61
N LYS A 436 4.31 -25.07 -33.70
CA LYS A 436 5.54 -25.36 -34.47
C LYS A 436 6.12 -24.09 -35.09
N LEU A 437 5.27 -23.24 -35.69
CA LEU A 437 5.67 -21.95 -36.25
C LEU A 437 6.29 -21.04 -35.19
N LEU A 438 5.63 -20.86 -34.05
CA LEU A 438 6.14 -20.04 -32.95
C LEU A 438 7.46 -20.61 -32.41
N ALA A 439 7.57 -21.93 -32.23
CA ALA A 439 8.80 -22.56 -31.77
C ALA A 439 9.96 -22.41 -32.78
N LYS A 440 9.66 -22.44 -34.08
CA LYS A 440 10.64 -22.17 -35.15
C LYS A 440 11.10 -20.71 -35.08
N GLU A 441 10.17 -19.76 -34.98
CA GLU A 441 10.50 -18.33 -34.96
C GLU A 441 11.27 -17.94 -33.69
N LEU A 442 10.92 -18.50 -32.52
CA LEU A 442 11.66 -18.28 -31.26
C LEU A 442 13.13 -18.75 -31.32
N ARG A 443 13.46 -19.71 -32.19
CA ARG A 443 14.85 -20.16 -32.43
C ARG A 443 15.54 -19.36 -33.53
N SER A 444 14.78 -18.59 -34.29
CA SER A 444 15.30 -17.79 -35.39
C SER A 444 16.09 -16.61 -34.87
N ARG A 445 17.16 -16.25 -35.58
CA ARG A 445 17.93 -15.02 -35.31
C ARG A 445 17.43 -13.84 -36.14
N ARG A 446 16.47 -14.06 -37.03
CA ARG A 446 15.88 -12.99 -37.85
C ARG A 446 14.90 -12.17 -36.99
N PRO A 447 14.88 -10.84 -37.13
CA PRO A 447 13.83 -10.03 -36.53
C PRO A 447 12.48 -10.31 -37.21
N LEU A 448 11.44 -10.58 -36.41
CA LEU A 448 10.07 -10.72 -36.89
C LEU A 448 9.33 -9.37 -36.95
N ALA A 449 9.60 -8.47 -36.01
CA ALA A 449 9.00 -7.14 -36.00
C ALA A 449 9.58 -6.29 -37.16
N PRO A 450 8.75 -5.49 -37.86
CA PRO A 450 9.27 -4.51 -38.81
C PRO A 450 10.14 -3.49 -38.09
N THR A 451 11.26 -3.13 -38.70
CA THR A 451 12.18 -2.07 -38.22
C THR A 451 11.58 -0.69 -38.39
#